data_AF-A0A8B7E3H3-F1
#
_entry.id   AF-A0A8B7E3H3-F1
#
_cell.length_a   1.000
_cell.length_b   1.000
_cell.length_c   1.000
_cell.angle_alpha   90.00
_cell.angle_beta   90.00
_cell.angle_gamma   90.00
#
_symmetry.space_group_name_H-M   'P 1'
#
loop_
_entity.id
_entity.type
_entity.pdbx_description
1 polymer ?
#
loop_
_entity_poly.entity_id
_entity_poly.type
_entity_poly.pdbx_seq_one_letter_code
_entity_poly.pdbx_strand_id
1 'polypeptide(L)'
;SGEMDIINHTTGEKCNLKYHSYSYFSRDVPKRVTGCVFDKNNVTRYVLSGIWDQKVDCAKVIYKEPNIGNGKQPQGMPTSKSSNPNTLPSQLLWAKKPLP
;
A
#
# COMPACT_ATOMS: atom_id res chain seq x y z
N SER A 1 -3.55 10.58 -12.92
CA SER A 1 -3.48 9.85 -11.63
C SER A 1 -3.98 10.74 -10.51
N GLY A 2 -4.39 10.16 -9.38
CA GLY A 2 -4.82 10.91 -8.18
C GLY A 2 -4.19 10.32 -6.93
N GLU A 3 -4.10 11.12 -5.86
CA GLU A 3 -3.59 10.69 -4.55
C GLU A 3 -4.63 11.02 -3.48
N MET A 4 -4.72 10.16 -2.46
CA MET A 4 -5.67 10.29 -1.36
C MET A 4 -4.99 9.88 -0.05
N ASP A 5 -5.22 10.65 1.00
CA ASP A 5 -4.76 10.36 2.34
C ASP A 5 -5.95 10.08 3.26
N ILE A 6 -5.91 8.93 3.95
CA ILE A 6 -6.85 8.56 5.01
C ILE A 6 -6.09 8.60 6.32
N ILE A 7 -6.57 9.38 7.30
CA ILE A 7 -5.90 9.55 8.58
C ILE A 7 -6.84 9.10 9.69
N ASN A 8 -6.37 8.19 10.54
CA ASN A 8 -7.04 7.86 11.78
C ASN A 8 -6.62 8.87 12.86
N HIS A 9 -7.53 9.77 13.22
CA HIS A 9 -7.26 10.82 14.22
C HIS A 9 -7.17 10.30 15.66
N THR A 10 -7.58 9.05 15.92
CA THR A 10 -7.48 8.43 17.25
C THR A 10 -6.17 7.66 17.42
N THR A 11 -5.79 6.82 16.45
CA THR A 11 -4.56 6.00 16.52
C THR A 11 -3.34 6.66 15.89
N GLY A 12 -3.54 7.70 15.07
CA GLY A 12 -2.47 8.41 14.35
C GLY A 12 -1.97 7.68 13.11
N GLU A 13 -2.60 6.58 12.71
CA GLU A 13 -2.25 5.84 11.49
C GLU A 13 -2.66 6.61 10.25
N LYS A 14 -1.85 6.53 9.20
CA LYS A 14 -2.08 7.20 7.93
C LYS A 14 -2.02 6.20 6.79
N CYS A 15 -3.03 6.16 5.93
CA CYS A 15 -2.99 5.43 4.67
C CYS A 15 -2.88 6.40 3.51
N ASN A 16 -1.85 6.23 2.67
CA ASN A 16 -1.71 6.94 1.41
C ASN A 16 -2.11 6.00 0.27
N LEU A 17 -3.03 6.45 -0.58
CA LEU A 17 -3.54 5.73 -1.74
C LEU A 17 -3.23 6.52 -3.01
N LYS A 18 -2.75 5.79 -4.02
CA LYS A 18 -2.43 6.32 -5.35
C LYS A 18 -3.26 5.60 -6.39
N TYR A 19 -4.07 6.38 -7.11
CA TYR A 19 -4.89 5.96 -8.22
C TYR A 19 -4.10 6.15 -9.52
N HIS A 20 -3.81 5.05 -10.20
CA HIS A 20 -3.13 5.08 -11.47
C HIS A 20 -4.13 5.45 -12.55
N SER A 21 -3.81 6.49 -13.33
CA SER A 21 -4.57 6.78 -14.54
C SER A 21 -4.40 5.64 -15.53
N TYR A 22 -5.45 5.35 -16.27
CA TYR A 22 -5.33 4.47 -17.42
C TYR A 22 -4.34 5.09 -18.42
N SER A 23 -3.41 4.28 -18.89
CA SER A 23 -2.42 4.66 -19.89
C SER A 23 -2.56 3.70 -21.06
N TYR A 24 -2.68 4.26 -22.27
CA TYR A 24 -2.74 3.45 -23.49
C TYR A 24 -1.40 2.80 -23.82
N PHE A 25 -0.29 3.42 -23.40
CA PHE A 25 1.07 2.95 -23.69
C PHE A 25 1.57 1.86 -22.72
N SER A 26 1.00 1.77 -21.52
CA SER A 26 1.30 0.65 -20.61
C SER A 26 0.20 -0.40 -20.69
N ARG A 27 0.57 -1.69 -20.67
CA ARG A 27 -0.38 -2.80 -20.52
C ARG A 27 -0.92 -2.92 -19.08
N ASP A 28 -0.97 -1.79 -18.37
CA ASP A 28 -1.40 -1.75 -16.99
C ASP A 28 -2.90 -1.95 -16.91
N VAL A 29 -3.33 -2.65 -15.85
CA VAL A 29 -4.74 -2.86 -15.60
C VAL A 29 -5.41 -1.50 -15.34
N PRO A 30 -6.51 -1.17 -16.06
CA PRO A 30 -7.28 0.04 -15.79
C PRO A 30 -7.70 0.09 -14.33
N LYS A 31 -7.89 1.29 -13.78
CA LYS A 31 -8.40 1.49 -12.41
C LYS A 31 -7.51 0.87 -11.33
N ARG A 32 -6.22 0.63 -11.62
CA ARG A 32 -5.24 0.18 -10.62
C ARG A 32 -5.13 1.20 -9.49
N VAL A 33 -5.16 0.69 -8.26
CA VAL A 33 -4.89 1.44 -7.04
C VAL A 33 -3.75 0.76 -6.27
N THR A 34 -2.84 1.57 -5.75
CA THR A 34 -1.76 1.10 -4.86
C THR A 34 -1.73 1.98 -3.63
N GLY A 35 -1.34 1.47 -2.47
CA GLY A 35 -1.26 2.27 -1.27
C GLY A 35 -0.27 1.75 -0.25
N CYS A 36 -0.06 2.54 0.79
CA CYS A 36 0.74 2.20 1.96
C CYS A 36 0.03 2.67 3.22
N VAL A 37 0.05 1.85 4.26
CA VAL A 37 -0.44 2.21 5.60
C VAL A 37 0.77 2.41 6.49
N PHE A 38 0.86 3.60 7.07
CA PHE A 38 1.88 4.03 8.00
C PHE A 38 1.31 4.03 9.41
N ASP A 39 2.13 3.55 10.35
CA ASP A 39 1.88 3.77 11.79
C ASP A 39 2.13 5.25 12.15
N LYS A 40 1.80 5.65 13.37
CA LYS A 40 2.03 7.00 13.93
C LYS A 40 3.49 7.48 13.81
N ASN A 41 4.43 6.54 13.72
CA ASN A 41 5.87 6.81 13.55
C ASN A 41 6.28 6.95 12.07
N ASN A 42 5.33 7.04 11.14
CA ASN A 42 5.54 7.05 9.68
C ASN A 42 6.25 5.81 9.12
N VAL A 43 6.08 4.66 9.78
CA VAL A 43 6.66 3.37 9.35
C VAL A 43 5.62 2.58 8.56
N THR A 44 5.97 2.10 7.37
CA THR A 44 5.04 1.37 6.48
C THR A 44 4.72 -0.03 7.02
N ARG A 45 3.52 -0.22 7.58
CA ARG A 45 3.09 -1.51 8.13
C ARG A 45 2.40 -2.39 7.10
N TYR A 46 1.70 -1.78 6.14
CA TYR A 46 0.96 -2.50 5.10
C TYR A 46 1.13 -1.85 3.74
N VAL A 47 1.07 -2.67 2.70
CA VAL A 47 0.99 -2.24 1.30
C VAL A 47 -0.36 -2.70 0.75
N LEU A 48 -1.00 -1.81 -0.01
CA LEU A 48 -2.29 -2.05 -0.67
C LEU A 48 -2.06 -2.15 -2.18
N SER A 49 -2.76 -3.07 -2.83
CA SER A 49 -2.74 -3.21 -4.28
C SER A 49 -4.06 -3.78 -4.77
N GLY A 50 -4.57 -3.27 -5.89
CA GLY A 50 -5.77 -3.83 -6.50
C GLY A 50 -6.36 -2.97 -7.61
N ILE A 51 -7.64 -3.21 -7.87
CA ILE A 51 -8.48 -2.49 -8.83
C ILE A 51 -9.65 -1.92 -8.03
N TRP A 52 -9.75 -0.59 -7.93
CA TRP A 52 -10.59 0.06 -6.93
C TRP A 52 -12.10 -0.24 -7.06
N ASP A 53 -12.57 -0.72 -8.22
CA ASP A 53 -13.97 -1.10 -8.46
C ASP A 53 -14.23 -2.62 -8.46
N GLN A 54 -13.19 -3.44 -8.28
CA GLN A 54 -13.32 -4.91 -8.27
C GLN A 54 -12.83 -5.52 -6.96
N LYS A 55 -11.56 -5.31 -6.61
CA LYS A 55 -10.96 -5.85 -5.39
C LYS A 55 -9.70 -5.10 -5.00
N VAL A 56 -9.45 -5.02 -3.71
CA VAL A 56 -8.24 -4.48 -3.12
C VAL A 56 -7.71 -5.51 -2.12
N ASP A 57 -6.45 -5.88 -2.29
CA ASP A 57 -5.71 -6.78 -1.43
C ASP A 57 -4.70 -5.96 -0.58
N CYS A 58 -4.41 -6.45 0.63
CA CYS A 58 -3.45 -5.85 1.55
C CYS A 58 -2.38 -6.85 1.99
N ALA A 59 -1.13 -6.42 2.05
CA ALA A 59 -0.01 -7.26 2.49
C ALA A 59 0.71 -6.59 3.66
N LYS A 60 0.96 -7.34 4.73
CA LYS A 60 1.72 -6.85 5.89
C LYS A 60 3.21 -6.85 5.57
N VAL A 61 3.88 -5.73 5.83
CA VAL A 61 5.33 -5.59 5.65
C VAL A 61 6.06 -6.27 6.80
N ILE A 62 7.06 -7.08 6.45
CA ILE A 62 8.00 -7.73 7.37
C ILE A 62 9.30 -6.93 7.36
N TYR A 63 9.57 -6.27 8.47
CA TYR A 63 10.90 -5.75 8.73
C TYR A 63 11.71 -6.84 9.41
N LYS A 64 12.85 -7.22 8.81
CA LYS A 64 13.87 -7.96 9.57
C LYS A 64 14.35 -7.03 10.67
N GLU A 65 14.42 -7.51 11.90
CA GLU A 65 14.84 -6.71 13.05
C GLU A 65 16.13 -5.96 12.71
N PRO A 66 16.24 -4.66 13.06
CA PRO A 66 17.50 -3.97 12.92
C PRO A 66 18.50 -4.65 13.85
N ASN A 67 19.59 -5.17 13.29
CA ASN A 67 20.79 -5.41 14.07
C ASN A 67 21.09 -4.10 14.82
N ILE A 68 21.32 -4.19 16.14
CA ILE A 68 21.50 -3.07 17.07
C ILE A 68 22.61 -2.15 16.54
N GLY A 69 22.25 -1.16 15.73
CA GLY A 69 23.21 -0.40 14.93
C GLY A 69 22.55 0.39 13.81
N ASN A 70 21.93 1.52 14.16
CA ASN A 70 21.70 2.66 13.26
C ASN A 70 21.06 2.38 11.87
N GLY A 71 19.97 1.61 11.82
CA GLY A 71 19.18 1.44 10.60
C GLY A 71 17.89 2.28 10.62
N LYS A 72 17.82 3.36 9.82
CA LYS A 72 16.57 4.11 9.61
C LYS A 72 15.54 3.17 8.98
N GLN A 73 14.44 2.88 9.68
CA GLN A 73 13.31 2.14 9.10
C GLN A 73 12.80 2.91 7.86
N PRO A 74 12.49 2.24 6.75
CA PRO A 74 12.13 2.93 5.52
C PRO A 74 10.78 3.64 5.72
N GLN A 75 10.85 4.97 5.68
CA GLN A 75 9.70 5.87 5.67
C GLN A 75 9.34 6.15 4.21
N GLY A 76 8.07 5.97 3.84
CA GLY A 76 7.54 6.28 2.51
C GLY A 76 7.03 5.07 1.71
N MET A 77 6.44 5.38 0.56
CA MET A 77 5.95 4.39 -0.41
C MET A 77 7.17 3.62 -0.98
N PRO A 78 7.18 2.27 -1.00
CA PRO A 78 8.20 1.53 -1.74
C PRO A 78 8.05 1.90 -3.22
N THR A 79 8.94 2.74 -3.71
CA THR A 79 9.03 3.05 -5.14
C THR A 79 9.59 1.82 -5.86
N SER A 80 9.12 1.55 -7.07
CA SER A 80 9.43 0.34 -7.86
C SER A 80 10.91 0.15 -8.25
N LYS A 81 11.84 0.91 -7.66
CA LYS A 81 13.28 0.85 -7.92
C LYS A 81 14.11 0.36 -6.73
N SER A 82 13.50 0.02 -5.60
CA SER A 82 14.18 -0.65 -4.50
C SER A 82 13.37 -1.87 -4.11
N SER A 83 14.03 -3.03 -4.10
CA SER A 83 13.59 -4.34 -3.62
C SER A 83 12.19 -4.35 -3.03
N ASN A 84 11.24 -5.05 -3.67
CA ASN A 84 9.90 -5.28 -3.13
C ASN A 84 10.01 -5.54 -1.63
N PRO A 85 9.36 -4.74 -0.76
CA PRO A 85 9.44 -4.94 0.66
C PRO A 85 9.06 -6.39 0.96
N ASN A 86 9.80 -7.04 1.85
CA ASN A 86 9.49 -8.40 2.24
C ASN A 86 8.09 -8.37 2.89
N THR A 87 7.07 -8.92 2.24
CA THR A 87 5.69 -8.90 2.74
C THR A 87 5.22 -10.31 3.04
N LEU A 88 4.31 -10.43 4.01
CA LEU A 88 3.47 -11.63 4.12
C LEU A 88 2.58 -11.78 2.88
N PRO A 89 2.03 -12.97 2.64
CA PRO A 89 1.02 -13.16 1.59
C PRO A 89 -0.10 -12.13 1.69
N SER A 90 -0.50 -11.60 0.54
CA SER A 90 -1.56 -10.60 0.48
C SER A 90 -2.91 -11.21 0.87
N GLN A 91 -3.70 -10.48 1.65
CA GLN A 91 -5.04 -10.84 2.10
C GLN A 91 -6.07 -9.92 1.45
N LEU A 92 -7.29 -10.43 1.22
CA LEU A 92 -8.36 -9.62 0.66
C LEU A 92 -8.83 -8.57 1.67
N LEU A 93 -8.74 -7.29 1.32
CA LEU A 93 -9.24 -6.19 2.14
C LEU A 93 -10.68 -5.84 1.77
N TRP A 94 -10.95 -5.75 0.46
CA TRP A 94 -12.26 -5.39 -0.06
C TRP A 94 -12.48 -6.03 -1.43
N ALA A 95 -13.70 -6.46 -1.70
CA ALA A 95 -14.13 -6.89 -3.03
C ALA A 95 -15.53 -6.38 -3.33
N LYS A 96 -15.79 -6.11 -4.61
CA LYS A 96 -17.13 -5.84 -5.13
C LYS A 96 -18.01 -7.05 -4.82
N LYS A 97 -19.07 -6.83 -4.04
CA LYS A 97 -20.14 -7.81 -3.91
C LYS A 97 -21.02 -7.74 -5.15
N PRO A 98 -21.21 -8.85 -5.89
CA PRO A 98 -22.26 -8.87 -6.90
C PRO A 98 -23.61 -8.66 -6.21
N LEU A 99 -24.50 -7.95 -6.89
CA LEU A 99 -25.90 -7.88 -6.45
C LEU A 99 -26.52 -9.29 -6.59
N PRO A 100 -27.47 -9.66 -5.71
CA PRO A 100 -28.20 -10.93 -5.80
C PRO A 100 -28.91 -11.14 -7.13
#